data_AF-A0A5Y3IBC8-F1
#
_entry.id   AF-A0A5Y3IBC8-F1
#
_cell.length_a   1.000
_cell.length_b   1.000
_cell.length_c   1.000
_cell.angle_alpha   90.00
_cell.angle_beta   90.00
_cell.angle_gamma   90.00
#
_symmetry.space_group_name_H-M   'P 1'
#
loop_
_entity.id
_entity.type
_entity.pdbx_description
1 polymer ?
#
loop_
_entity_poly.entity_id
_entity_poly.type
_entity_poly.pdbx_seq_one_letter_code
_entity_poly.pdbx_strand_id
1 'polypeptide(L)'
;MRNLTFQRLVLISDSKRLANQFSFQKRLNLITGKDNSIGKSTLAKSLLWSLGCDPVFDEEWKSNDIKSILYFTINNKEYFSCRGTHSIILGAIGDEAQRYINITGDFSKDFSDLVNFKMKLPNRGDGNLETPPPAYYFLPFYIDQIKSWSSPWNSFENLGQYSNWKAPLIKYFTGYLKPEHFDIEENIYEYSEIKKESAHKIEKFQSAVEVIVDNSVDSPIALDNDDFIKIQNEIKNELYDLIDYQTRLYDAQATITSNIYDLESQYALAITSANELEEDYKFAVESIPTDNLECPLCGTLHDNSLPNRALLLSEKDSLLNEANSIASKIAELNSSLNSLNDDAQFITNEINRINKKYITDDDAVEKDLIAQVIDTISTENVSKNIQIKINNEDININKANSSIKELKKDQKKLLSTKEREELNSSFMSKLLANIEALGSTGINLSKVKSPIDYKQLLGGGAAEAARGLLAYQLSILQQIHGAKSCVVPPFVIDTPNQQEQAGYRYETVIKELMRSVPQDYQIILCAMENDALNEFKRDANVIELNSNRLLTASQYNSLRSEYKYLQSMITGQSEKE
;
A
#
# COMPACT_ATOMS: atom_id res chain seq x y z
N MET A 1 0.28 -28.32 -9.24
CA MET A 1 -0.19 -26.95 -8.94
C MET A 1 0.80 -25.97 -9.56
N ARG A 2 0.51 -24.66 -9.64
CA ARG A 2 1.53 -23.69 -10.07
C ARG A 2 2.45 -23.44 -8.88
N ASN A 3 3.73 -23.77 -8.99
CA ASN A 3 4.66 -23.74 -7.86
C ASN A 3 5.87 -22.87 -8.17
N LEU A 4 6.29 -22.10 -7.16
CA LEU A 4 7.58 -21.45 -7.09
C LEU A 4 8.55 -22.41 -6.41
N THR A 5 9.67 -22.70 -7.05
CA THR A 5 10.69 -23.64 -6.54
C THR A 5 12.05 -22.95 -6.56
N PHE A 6 12.70 -22.87 -5.40
CA PHE A 6 14.07 -22.36 -5.31
C PHE A 6 15.03 -23.36 -5.96
N GLN A 7 15.97 -22.85 -6.75
CA GLN A 7 16.97 -23.65 -7.46
C GLN A 7 18.37 -23.41 -6.89
N ARG A 8 18.76 -22.14 -6.72
CA ARG A 8 20.08 -21.78 -6.23
C ARG A 8 20.07 -20.44 -5.52
N LEU A 9 20.70 -20.38 -4.34
CA LEU A 9 20.96 -19.14 -3.62
C LEU A 9 22.45 -18.85 -3.63
N VAL A 10 22.82 -17.62 -3.97
CA VAL A 10 24.16 -17.06 -3.86
C VAL A 10 24.15 -16.02 -2.77
N LEU A 11 25.13 -16.05 -1.87
CA LEU A 11 25.31 -15.08 -0.81
C LEU A 11 26.72 -14.50 -0.87
N ILE A 12 26.82 -13.18 -0.72
CA ILE A 12 28.07 -12.43 -0.89
C ILE A 12 28.16 -11.38 0.21
N SER A 13 29.32 -11.30 0.88
CA SER A 13 29.69 -10.22 1.79
C SER A 13 30.87 -9.48 1.19
N ASP A 14 30.65 -8.23 0.79
CA ASP A 14 31.73 -7.39 0.25
C ASP A 14 32.69 -6.94 1.35
N SER A 15 32.16 -6.58 2.53
CA SER A 15 32.97 -6.14 3.67
C SER A 15 33.97 -7.19 4.15
N LYS A 16 33.58 -8.48 4.12
CA LYS A 16 34.45 -9.61 4.49
C LYS A 16 35.15 -10.26 3.29
N ARG A 17 34.81 -9.90 2.05
CA ARG A 17 35.23 -10.58 0.81
C ARG A 17 34.98 -12.10 0.84
N LEU A 18 33.81 -12.50 1.30
CA LEU A 18 33.39 -13.90 1.38
C LEU A 18 32.13 -14.11 0.54
N ALA A 19 32.01 -15.27 -0.10
CA ALA A 19 30.78 -15.69 -0.75
C ALA A 19 30.57 -17.20 -0.67
N ASN A 20 29.34 -17.63 -0.90
CA ASN A 20 29.02 -19.04 -1.07
C ASN A 20 27.75 -19.19 -1.90
N GLN A 21 27.50 -20.40 -2.40
CA GLN A 21 26.27 -20.74 -3.10
C GLN A 21 25.72 -22.10 -2.66
N PHE A 22 24.40 -22.23 -2.71
CA PHE A 22 23.66 -23.39 -2.26
C PHE A 22 22.61 -23.74 -3.30
N SER A 23 22.57 -25.01 -3.72
CA SER A 23 21.57 -25.50 -4.69
C SER A 23 20.48 -26.27 -3.96
N PHE A 24 19.28 -26.26 -4.53
CA PHE A 24 18.10 -26.89 -3.96
C PHE A 24 17.42 -27.77 -5.00
N GLN A 25 16.84 -28.89 -4.57
CA GLN A 25 16.08 -29.79 -5.42
C GLN A 25 14.57 -29.59 -5.24
N LYS A 26 13.78 -30.10 -6.19
CA LYS A 26 12.34 -29.82 -6.29
C LYS A 26 11.51 -30.19 -5.06
N ARG A 27 11.91 -31.22 -4.31
CA ARG A 27 11.11 -31.73 -3.18
C ARG A 27 11.76 -31.53 -1.82
N LEU A 28 12.66 -32.41 -1.39
CA LEU A 28 13.17 -32.37 -0.01
C LEU A 28 14.55 -31.71 0.04
N ASN A 29 14.75 -30.73 0.90
CA ASN A 29 16.05 -30.11 1.14
C ASN A 29 16.29 -30.05 2.64
N LEU A 30 17.45 -30.52 3.07
CA LEU A 30 17.86 -30.52 4.47
C LEU A 30 19.09 -29.63 4.63
N ILE A 31 18.96 -28.55 5.40
CA ILE A 31 20.07 -27.74 5.88
C ILE A 31 20.43 -28.24 7.28
N THR A 32 21.60 -28.85 7.43
CA THR A 32 22.00 -29.51 8.68
C THR A 32 23.43 -29.22 9.08
N GLY A 33 23.80 -29.62 10.29
CA GLY A 33 25.15 -29.59 10.81
C GLY A 33 25.19 -29.96 12.28
N LYS A 34 26.41 -30.17 12.79
CA LYS A 34 26.67 -30.80 14.10
C LYS A 34 26.45 -29.88 15.30
N ASP A 35 26.45 -28.57 15.08
CA ASP A 35 26.36 -27.58 16.15
C ASP A 35 25.26 -26.54 15.87
N ASN A 36 24.84 -25.87 16.93
CA ASN A 36 24.01 -24.69 16.87
C ASN A 36 24.81 -23.49 16.35
N SER A 37 24.11 -22.45 15.89
CA SER A 37 24.73 -21.17 15.51
C SER A 37 25.74 -21.20 14.34
N ILE A 38 25.80 -22.28 13.56
CA ILE A 38 26.62 -22.38 12.33
C ILE A 38 25.98 -21.75 11.08
N GLY A 39 24.85 -21.03 11.24
CA GLY A 39 24.19 -20.32 10.13
C GLY A 39 23.04 -21.07 9.42
N LYS A 40 22.53 -22.19 9.97
CA LYS A 40 21.37 -22.93 9.40
C LYS A 40 20.15 -22.03 9.20
N SER A 41 19.74 -21.36 10.27
CA SER A 41 18.63 -20.40 10.27
C SER A 41 18.89 -19.21 9.36
N THR A 42 20.12 -18.69 9.39
CA THR A 42 20.56 -17.58 8.52
C THR A 42 20.41 -17.93 7.04
N LEU A 43 20.74 -19.17 6.64
CA LEU A 43 20.57 -19.64 5.26
C LEU A 43 19.09 -19.70 4.86
N ALA A 44 18.23 -20.29 5.71
CA ALA A 44 16.78 -20.33 5.46
C ALA A 44 16.16 -18.93 5.34
N LYS A 45 16.50 -18.04 6.27
CA LYS A 45 16.05 -16.64 6.26
C LYS A 45 16.54 -15.90 5.01
N SER A 46 17.75 -16.17 4.56
CA SER A 46 18.33 -15.56 3.36
C SER A 46 17.55 -15.87 2.08
N LEU A 47 16.92 -17.05 1.98
CA LEU A 47 16.05 -17.39 0.84
C LEU A 47 14.85 -16.43 0.76
N LEU A 48 14.18 -16.23 1.89
CA LEU A 48 12.99 -15.37 2.00
C LEU A 48 13.38 -13.90 1.86
N TRP A 49 14.49 -13.50 2.49
CA TRP A 49 15.05 -12.17 2.34
C TRP A 49 15.37 -11.86 0.87
N SER A 50 15.90 -12.80 0.09
CA SER A 50 16.20 -12.55 -1.32
C SER A 50 14.97 -12.18 -2.18
N LEU A 51 13.75 -12.42 -1.70
CA LEU A 51 12.48 -12.07 -2.37
C LEU A 51 11.73 -10.93 -1.69
N GLY A 52 12.40 -10.14 -0.84
CA GLY A 52 11.78 -8.98 -0.20
C GLY A 52 11.05 -9.29 1.10
N CYS A 53 11.22 -10.46 1.72
CA CYS A 53 10.78 -10.64 3.10
C CYS A 53 11.75 -9.98 4.09
N ASP A 54 11.29 -9.79 5.32
CA ASP A 54 12.08 -9.17 6.39
C ASP A 54 12.18 -10.09 7.63
N PRO A 55 12.95 -11.20 7.55
CA PRO A 55 13.17 -12.09 8.69
C PRO A 55 14.20 -11.51 9.66
N VAL A 56 14.13 -11.91 10.93
CA VAL A 56 15.07 -11.44 11.96
C VAL A 56 16.44 -12.06 11.77
N PHE A 57 17.44 -11.24 11.48
CA PHE A 57 18.86 -11.62 11.51
C PHE A 57 19.55 -11.12 12.77
N ASP A 58 20.63 -11.80 13.17
CA ASP A 58 21.53 -11.32 14.20
C ASP A 58 22.33 -10.09 13.72
N GLU A 59 22.81 -9.27 14.66
CA GLU A 59 23.51 -8.02 14.37
C GLU A 59 24.84 -8.25 13.63
N GLU A 60 25.54 -9.37 13.88
CA GLU A 60 26.75 -9.70 13.12
C GLU A 60 26.39 -9.92 11.64
N TRP A 61 25.34 -10.67 11.35
CA TRP A 61 24.89 -10.91 9.98
C TRP A 61 24.49 -9.62 9.27
N LYS A 62 23.73 -8.74 9.93
CA LYS A 62 23.34 -7.43 9.38
C LYS A 62 24.55 -6.56 9.03
N SER A 63 25.60 -6.58 9.85
CA SER A 63 26.82 -5.80 9.63
C SER A 63 27.69 -6.25 8.44
N ASN A 64 27.39 -7.40 7.83
CA ASN A 64 28.23 -8.01 6.80
C ASN A 64 27.99 -7.49 5.37
N ASP A 65 27.13 -6.48 5.17
CA ASP A 65 26.77 -5.95 3.84
C ASP A 65 26.43 -7.07 2.84
N ILE A 66 25.47 -7.90 3.24
CA ILE A 66 25.10 -9.11 2.51
C ILE A 66 24.33 -8.75 1.24
N LYS A 67 24.75 -9.36 0.14
CA LYS A 67 24.08 -9.36 -1.15
C LYS A 67 23.67 -10.78 -1.49
N SER A 68 22.56 -10.93 -2.20
CA SER A 68 22.10 -12.24 -2.63
C SER A 68 21.69 -12.27 -4.10
N ILE A 69 21.80 -13.47 -4.69
CA ILE A 69 21.11 -13.83 -5.92
C ILE A 69 20.29 -15.07 -5.61
N LEU A 70 18.98 -15.04 -5.83
CA LEU A 70 18.15 -16.22 -5.74
C LEU A 70 17.63 -16.58 -7.12
N TYR A 71 18.00 -17.75 -7.61
CA TYR A 71 17.42 -18.38 -8.79
C TYR A 71 16.27 -19.28 -8.38
N PHE A 72 15.15 -19.13 -9.05
CA PHE A 72 13.95 -19.91 -8.81
C PHE A 72 13.17 -20.14 -10.10
N THR A 73 12.25 -21.08 -10.06
CA THR A 73 11.36 -21.38 -11.20
C THR A 73 9.92 -21.20 -10.80
N ILE A 74 9.11 -20.63 -11.69
CA ILE A 74 7.65 -20.65 -11.60
C ILE A 74 7.14 -21.37 -12.85
N ASN A 75 6.45 -22.50 -12.67
CA ASN A 75 5.95 -23.34 -13.78
C ASN A 75 7.02 -23.70 -14.82
N ASN A 76 8.23 -24.02 -14.37
CA ASN A 76 9.42 -24.31 -15.19
C ASN A 76 10.00 -23.12 -15.99
N LYS A 77 9.45 -21.91 -15.89
CA LYS A 77 10.16 -20.70 -16.36
C LYS A 77 11.13 -20.24 -15.28
N GLU A 78 12.35 -19.91 -15.69
CA GLU A 78 13.44 -19.52 -14.80
C GLU A 78 13.42 -18.02 -14.52
N TYR A 79 13.59 -17.67 -13.25
CA TYR A 79 13.62 -16.31 -12.74
C TYR A 79 14.79 -16.15 -11.78
N PHE A 80 15.16 -14.91 -11.56
CA PHE A 80 16.11 -14.54 -10.54
C PHE A 80 15.67 -13.28 -9.79
N SER A 81 16.10 -13.18 -8.54
CA SER A 81 16.17 -11.92 -7.84
C SER A 81 17.59 -11.62 -7.42
N CYS A 82 18.01 -10.35 -7.49
CA CYS A 82 19.25 -9.89 -6.87
C CYS A 82 18.91 -8.86 -5.80
N ARG A 83 19.20 -9.16 -4.53
CA ARG A 83 18.96 -8.22 -3.44
C ARG A 83 20.28 -7.65 -2.92
N GLY A 84 20.35 -6.33 -2.83
CA GLY A 84 21.32 -5.61 -2.01
C GLY A 84 20.62 -4.93 -0.83
N THR A 85 21.36 -4.13 -0.08
CA THR A 85 20.84 -3.42 1.09
C THR A 85 19.70 -2.45 0.75
N HIS A 86 19.82 -1.72 -0.38
CA HIS A 86 18.93 -0.61 -0.75
C HIS A 86 18.13 -0.86 -2.03
N SER A 87 18.26 -2.03 -2.65
CA SER A 87 17.55 -2.31 -3.89
C SER A 87 17.35 -3.80 -4.10
N ILE A 88 16.28 -4.14 -4.79
CA ILE A 88 16.04 -5.49 -5.30
C ILE A 88 15.87 -5.44 -6.82
N ILE A 89 16.40 -6.45 -7.49
CA ILE A 89 16.20 -6.70 -8.91
C ILE A 89 15.35 -7.96 -9.02
N LEU A 90 14.38 -7.97 -9.92
CA LEU A 90 13.58 -9.14 -10.27
C LEU A 90 13.49 -9.27 -11.78
N GLY A 91 13.71 -10.47 -12.31
CA GLY A 91 13.63 -10.70 -13.75
C GLY A 91 13.51 -12.17 -14.12
N ALA A 92 13.07 -12.41 -15.35
CA ALA A 92 13.12 -13.74 -15.97
C ALA A 92 14.48 -13.93 -16.66
N ILE A 93 14.99 -15.17 -16.64
CA ILE A 93 16.25 -15.48 -17.33
C ILE A 93 16.04 -15.37 -18.84
N GLY A 94 16.81 -14.49 -19.50
CA GLY A 94 16.73 -14.25 -20.94
C GLY A 94 15.69 -13.22 -21.38
N ASP A 95 14.98 -12.59 -20.43
CA ASP A 95 14.00 -11.51 -20.65
C ASP A 95 14.45 -10.23 -19.91
N GLU A 96 13.61 -9.18 -19.94
CA GLU A 96 13.83 -7.95 -19.17
C GLU A 96 13.78 -8.19 -17.65
N ALA A 97 14.56 -7.40 -16.91
CA ALA A 97 14.62 -7.38 -15.46
C ALA A 97 14.46 -5.94 -14.96
N GLN A 98 13.79 -5.77 -13.83
CA GLN A 98 13.52 -4.46 -13.25
C GLN A 98 14.22 -4.30 -11.91
N ARG A 99 14.66 -3.08 -11.62
CA ARG A 99 15.24 -2.66 -10.35
C ARG A 99 14.23 -1.83 -9.58
N TYR A 100 14.12 -2.12 -8.29
CA TYR A 100 13.26 -1.42 -7.35
C TYR A 100 14.10 -0.94 -6.17
N ILE A 101 13.84 0.29 -5.73
CA ILE A 101 14.46 0.87 -4.53
C ILE A 101 13.70 0.48 -3.25
N ASN A 102 12.39 0.23 -3.37
CA ASN A 102 11.52 -0.16 -2.27
C ASN A 102 11.00 -1.58 -2.43
N ILE A 103 10.75 -2.24 -1.30
CA ILE A 103 10.08 -3.55 -1.26
C ILE A 103 8.55 -3.39 -1.30
N THR A 104 8.04 -2.23 -0.91
CA THR A 104 6.64 -1.83 -1.07
C THR A 104 6.39 -1.26 -2.47
N GLY A 105 5.17 -0.78 -2.76
CA GLY A 105 4.89 -0.08 -4.02
C GLY A 105 4.97 -1.02 -5.23
N ASP A 106 5.78 -0.65 -6.22
CA ASP A 106 5.84 -1.34 -7.50
C ASP A 106 6.45 -2.75 -7.41
N PHE A 107 7.44 -2.97 -6.54
CA PHE A 107 7.96 -4.32 -6.31
C PHE A 107 6.89 -5.28 -5.76
N SER A 108 6.09 -4.80 -4.79
CA SER A 108 4.97 -5.59 -4.26
C SER A 108 3.97 -5.97 -5.35
N LYS A 109 3.64 -5.03 -6.25
CA LYS A 109 2.69 -5.26 -7.36
C LYS A 109 3.25 -6.28 -8.34
N ASP A 110 4.46 -6.06 -8.84
CA ASP A 110 5.06 -6.93 -9.86
C ASP A 110 5.34 -8.34 -9.31
N PHE A 111 5.79 -8.44 -8.05
CA PHE A 111 5.94 -9.75 -7.39
C PHE A 111 4.58 -10.42 -7.17
N SER A 112 3.57 -9.69 -6.72
CA SER A 112 2.21 -10.19 -6.52
C SER A 112 1.62 -10.75 -7.81
N ASP A 113 1.77 -10.04 -8.93
CA ASP A 113 1.33 -10.49 -10.25
C ASP A 113 2.08 -11.74 -10.70
N LEU A 114 3.40 -11.76 -10.50
CA LEU A 114 4.25 -12.92 -10.81
C LEU A 114 3.78 -14.20 -10.09
N VAL A 115 3.36 -14.09 -8.83
CA VAL A 115 2.88 -15.23 -8.02
C VAL A 115 1.35 -15.35 -7.99
N ASN A 116 0.63 -14.52 -8.74
CA ASN A 116 -0.83 -14.43 -8.75
C ASN A 116 -1.44 -14.27 -7.33
N PHE A 117 -0.86 -13.39 -6.51
CA PHE A 117 -1.29 -13.10 -5.14
C PHE A 117 -2.08 -11.78 -5.08
N LYS A 118 -3.30 -11.78 -5.61
CA LYS A 118 -4.17 -10.59 -5.77
C LYS A 118 -4.69 -9.92 -4.48
N MET A 119 -4.11 -10.21 -3.32
CA MET A 119 -4.58 -9.64 -2.07
C MET A 119 -4.34 -8.12 -2.04
N LYS A 120 -5.32 -7.37 -1.54
CA LYS A 120 -5.19 -5.96 -1.18
C LYS A 120 -5.50 -5.79 0.30
N LEU A 121 -4.81 -4.87 0.97
CA LEU A 121 -5.00 -4.59 2.38
C LEU A 121 -5.07 -3.08 2.63
N PRO A 122 -5.97 -2.62 3.52
CA PRO A 122 -6.05 -1.21 3.88
C PRO A 122 -4.88 -0.84 4.79
N ASN A 123 -4.07 0.12 4.34
CA ASN A 123 -2.99 0.71 5.12
C ASN A 123 -3.54 1.35 6.39
N ARG A 124 -2.85 1.20 7.51
CA ARG A 124 -3.29 1.70 8.82
C ARG A 124 -3.19 3.23 8.92
N GLY A 125 -2.30 3.86 8.16
CA GLY A 125 -2.07 5.30 8.19
C GLY A 125 -3.19 6.09 7.53
N ASP A 126 -3.43 5.81 6.25
CA ASP A 126 -4.36 6.58 5.39
C ASP A 126 -5.64 5.80 5.00
N GLY A 127 -5.68 4.48 5.23
CA GLY A 127 -6.79 3.62 4.84
C GLY A 127 -6.76 3.16 3.37
N ASN A 128 -5.72 3.51 2.62
CA ASN A 128 -5.61 3.21 1.19
C ASN A 128 -5.42 1.70 0.97
N LEU A 129 -6.08 1.16 -0.06
CA LEU A 129 -5.90 -0.24 -0.43
C LEU A 129 -4.58 -0.42 -1.18
N GLU A 130 -3.70 -1.23 -0.62
CA GLU A 130 -2.38 -1.48 -1.17
C GLU A 130 -2.15 -2.98 -1.42
N THR A 131 -1.28 -3.28 -2.38
CA THR A 131 -0.72 -4.63 -2.52
C THR A 131 0.32 -4.85 -1.42
N PRO A 132 0.15 -5.83 -0.51
CA PRO A 132 1.08 -6.05 0.57
C PRO A 132 2.43 -6.62 0.06
N PRO A 133 3.54 -6.37 0.77
CA PRO A 133 4.85 -6.87 0.38
C PRO A 133 4.96 -8.39 0.49
N PRO A 134 5.98 -9.01 -0.14
CA PRO A 134 6.11 -10.47 -0.23
C PRO A 134 6.12 -11.20 1.12
N ALA A 135 6.49 -10.53 2.21
CA ALA A 135 6.39 -11.06 3.56
C ALA A 135 4.99 -11.67 3.85
N TYR A 136 3.90 -11.01 3.44
CA TYR A 136 2.54 -11.51 3.65
C TYR A 136 2.25 -12.79 2.85
N TYR A 137 2.81 -12.89 1.64
CA TYR A 137 2.68 -14.07 0.78
C TYR A 137 3.40 -15.30 1.37
N PHE A 138 4.58 -15.11 1.97
CA PHE A 138 5.38 -16.21 2.53
C PHE A 138 4.96 -16.65 3.96
N LEU A 139 4.11 -15.90 4.66
CA LEU A 139 3.69 -16.23 6.04
C LEU A 139 3.12 -17.65 6.24
N PRO A 140 2.26 -18.19 5.37
CA PRO A 140 1.78 -19.57 5.51
C PRO A 140 2.87 -20.61 5.23
N PHE A 141 4.03 -20.23 4.71
CA PHE A 141 5.06 -21.13 4.21
C PHE A 141 6.39 -20.99 4.94
N TYR A 142 6.43 -20.23 6.05
CA TYR A 142 7.63 -20.10 6.86
C TYR A 142 7.33 -20.26 8.36
N ILE A 143 7.95 -21.27 8.97
CA ILE A 143 8.02 -21.41 10.43
C ILE A 143 9.39 -20.93 10.91
N ASP A 144 9.42 -19.76 11.54
CA ASP A 144 10.59 -19.22 12.22
C ASP A 144 10.87 -19.92 13.56
N GLN A 145 12.14 -20.15 13.86
CA GLN A 145 12.59 -20.85 15.07
C GLN A 145 12.13 -20.17 16.38
N ILE A 146 12.00 -18.84 16.40
CA ILE A 146 11.72 -18.07 17.62
C ILE A 146 10.25 -17.65 17.65
N LYS A 147 9.79 -16.94 16.61
CA LYS A 147 8.49 -16.25 16.65
C LYS A 147 7.32 -17.19 16.36
N SER A 148 7.48 -18.14 15.43
CA SER A 148 6.35 -18.89 14.85
C SER A 148 5.80 -19.98 15.76
N TRP A 149 6.65 -20.60 16.58
CA TRP A 149 6.26 -21.70 17.48
C TRP A 149 5.43 -21.26 18.69
N SER A 150 5.40 -19.96 18.99
CA SER A 150 4.57 -19.37 20.04
C SER A 150 3.41 -18.54 19.46
N SER A 151 3.60 -17.96 18.28
CA SER A 151 2.61 -17.09 17.62
C SER A 151 2.64 -17.33 16.12
N PRO A 152 1.74 -18.16 15.56
CA PRO A 152 1.59 -18.33 14.12
C PRO A 152 1.35 -16.99 13.43
N TRP A 153 1.73 -16.93 12.15
CA TRP A 153 1.56 -15.73 11.32
C TRP A 153 2.37 -14.53 11.86
N ASN A 154 3.58 -14.78 12.37
CA ASN A 154 4.45 -13.75 12.95
C ASN A 154 5.94 -13.95 12.60
N SER A 155 6.21 -14.56 11.45
CA SER A 155 7.56 -15.03 11.07
C SER A 155 8.49 -13.91 10.58
N PHE A 156 7.94 -12.73 10.26
CA PHE A 156 8.68 -11.58 9.73
C PHE A 156 8.50 -10.33 10.60
N GLU A 157 9.38 -9.35 10.41
CA GLU A 157 9.27 -8.02 11.02
C GLU A 157 8.34 -7.12 10.19
N ASN A 158 7.99 -5.96 10.73
CA ASN A 158 7.27 -4.91 10.00
C ASN A 158 5.89 -5.29 9.44
N LEU A 159 5.24 -6.34 9.96
CA LEU A 159 3.87 -6.75 9.59
C LEU A 159 2.77 -5.80 10.14
N GLY A 160 3.13 -4.66 10.72
CA GLY A 160 2.22 -3.73 11.40
C GLY A 160 1.58 -2.66 10.49
N GLN A 161 1.99 -2.60 9.22
CA GLN A 161 1.54 -1.59 8.24
C GLN A 161 0.03 -1.66 7.98
N TYR A 162 -0.54 -2.87 7.96
CA TYR A 162 -1.97 -3.07 7.70
C TYR A 162 -2.75 -3.34 8.99
N SER A 163 -3.99 -2.88 9.03
CA SER A 163 -4.88 -3.18 10.16
C SER A 163 -5.59 -4.54 9.96
N ASN A 164 -5.71 -5.34 11.03
CA ASN A 164 -6.51 -6.59 11.06
C ASN A 164 -6.24 -7.60 9.92
N TRP A 165 -5.05 -7.60 9.32
CA TRP A 165 -4.73 -8.36 8.10
C TRP A 165 -4.72 -9.89 8.26
N LYS A 166 -4.55 -10.44 9.46
CA LYS A 166 -4.43 -11.89 9.67
C LYS A 166 -5.65 -12.67 9.19
N ALA A 167 -6.84 -12.20 9.55
CA ALA A 167 -8.08 -12.86 9.16
C ALA A 167 -8.31 -12.89 7.64
N PRO A 168 -8.23 -11.77 6.89
CA PRO A 168 -8.36 -11.80 5.44
C PRO A 168 -7.22 -12.60 4.77
N LEU A 169 -5.98 -12.52 5.26
CA LEU A 169 -4.85 -13.30 4.72
C LEU A 169 -5.10 -14.81 4.83
N ILE A 170 -5.43 -15.29 6.02
CA ILE A 170 -5.71 -16.71 6.26
C ILE A 170 -6.87 -17.17 5.36
N LYS A 171 -7.94 -16.37 5.29
CA LYS A 171 -9.10 -16.69 4.46
C LYS A 171 -8.78 -16.73 2.96
N TYR A 172 -7.93 -15.84 2.46
CA TYR A 172 -7.49 -15.84 1.07
C TYR A 172 -6.77 -17.15 0.72
N PHE A 173 -5.76 -17.49 1.51
CA PHE A 173 -4.96 -18.69 1.31
C PHE A 173 -5.79 -19.98 1.43
N THR A 174 -6.75 -20.01 2.35
CA THR A 174 -7.58 -21.19 2.62
C THR A 174 -8.85 -21.29 1.77
N GLY A 175 -9.05 -20.37 0.80
CA GLY A 175 -10.14 -20.41 -0.18
C GLY A 175 -11.47 -19.78 0.27
N TYR A 176 -11.50 -19.14 1.44
CA TYR A 176 -12.69 -18.44 1.96
C TYR A 176 -12.88 -17.06 1.32
N LEU A 177 -11.79 -16.44 0.85
CA LEU A 177 -11.82 -15.24 0.00
C LEU A 177 -11.14 -15.58 -1.32
N LYS A 178 -11.91 -15.60 -2.40
CA LYS A 178 -11.39 -15.85 -3.75
C LYS A 178 -10.72 -14.58 -4.29
N PRO A 179 -9.80 -14.65 -5.27
CA PRO A 179 -9.16 -13.46 -5.84
C PRO A 179 -10.14 -12.37 -6.29
N GLU A 180 -11.29 -12.75 -6.83
CA GLU A 180 -12.36 -11.85 -7.28
C GLU A 180 -12.94 -11.00 -6.14
N HIS A 181 -12.79 -11.43 -4.88
CA HIS A 181 -13.17 -10.63 -3.71
C HIS A 181 -12.39 -9.31 -3.65
N PHE A 182 -11.10 -9.35 -4.00
CA PHE A 182 -10.22 -8.19 -3.92
C PHE A 182 -10.40 -7.26 -5.11
N ASP A 183 -10.70 -7.82 -6.30
CA ASP A 183 -11.14 -7.03 -7.45
C ASP A 183 -12.42 -6.22 -7.09
N ILE A 184 -13.37 -6.83 -6.37
CA ILE A 184 -14.57 -6.13 -5.87
C ILE A 184 -14.24 -5.10 -4.77
N GLU A 185 -13.32 -5.41 -3.84
CA GLU A 185 -12.91 -4.45 -2.80
C GLU A 185 -12.26 -3.20 -3.38
N GLU A 186 -11.44 -3.34 -4.42
CA GLU A 186 -10.83 -2.22 -5.13
C GLU A 186 -11.90 -1.31 -5.76
N ASN A 187 -12.88 -1.89 -6.47
CA ASN A 187 -14.02 -1.13 -6.98
C ASN A 187 -14.82 -0.43 -5.87
N ILE A 188 -15.05 -1.10 -4.73
CA ILE A 188 -15.75 -0.48 -3.59
C ILE A 188 -14.96 0.73 -3.06
N TYR A 189 -13.64 0.61 -2.99
CA TYR A 189 -12.75 1.68 -2.55
C TYR A 189 -12.80 2.87 -3.53
N GLU A 190 -12.71 2.64 -4.84
CA GLU A 190 -12.84 3.70 -5.86
C GLU A 190 -14.16 4.50 -5.73
N TYR A 191 -15.29 3.80 -5.61
CA TYR A 191 -16.58 4.47 -5.37
C TYR A 191 -16.64 5.19 -4.01
N SER A 192 -15.90 4.71 -3.01
CA SER A 192 -15.81 5.37 -1.71
C SER A 192 -15.00 6.66 -1.79
N GLU A 193 -13.94 6.72 -2.61
CA GLU A 193 -13.18 7.94 -2.88
C GLU A 193 -14.02 8.97 -3.65
N ILE A 194 -14.75 8.56 -4.69
CA ILE A 194 -15.70 9.44 -5.41
C ILE A 194 -16.69 10.09 -4.43
N LYS A 195 -17.20 9.30 -3.47
CA LYS A 195 -18.11 9.79 -2.45
C LYS A 195 -17.45 10.82 -1.52
N LYS A 196 -16.22 10.57 -1.07
CA LYS A 196 -15.47 11.52 -0.23
C LYS A 196 -15.23 12.84 -0.96
N GLU A 197 -14.79 12.76 -2.22
CA GLU A 197 -14.55 13.94 -3.06
C GLU A 197 -15.83 14.76 -3.26
N SER A 198 -16.94 14.09 -3.58
CA SER A 198 -18.25 14.75 -3.75
C SER A 198 -18.74 15.41 -2.46
N ALA A 199 -18.57 14.74 -1.31
CA ALA A 199 -18.95 15.29 -0.01
C ALA A 199 -18.13 16.54 0.35
N HIS A 200 -16.82 16.53 0.05
CA HIS A 200 -15.95 17.70 0.25
C HIS A 200 -16.33 18.87 -0.67
N LYS A 201 -16.76 18.60 -1.91
CA LYS A 201 -17.33 19.65 -2.79
C LYS A 201 -18.62 20.24 -2.23
N ILE A 202 -19.51 19.41 -1.69
CA ILE A 202 -20.75 19.87 -1.03
C ILE A 202 -20.43 20.77 0.16
N GLU A 203 -19.49 20.37 1.02
CA GLU A 203 -19.07 21.17 2.18
C GLU A 203 -18.59 22.56 1.74
N LYS A 204 -17.72 22.62 0.71
CA LYS A 204 -17.28 23.89 0.11
C LYS A 204 -18.44 24.75 -0.41
N PHE A 205 -19.41 24.14 -1.10
CA PHE A 205 -20.59 24.84 -1.60
C PHE A 205 -21.48 25.35 -0.47
N GLN A 206 -21.67 24.57 0.59
CA GLN A 206 -22.45 24.98 1.76
C GLN A 206 -21.80 26.15 2.49
N SER A 207 -20.49 26.11 2.72
CA SER A 207 -19.76 27.24 3.30
C SER A 207 -19.87 28.51 2.46
N ALA A 208 -19.89 28.40 1.13
CA ALA A 208 -20.10 29.54 0.25
C ALA A 208 -21.51 30.16 0.40
N VAL A 209 -22.55 29.32 0.58
CA VAL A 209 -23.92 29.81 0.84
C VAL A 209 -24.01 30.49 2.19
N GLU A 210 -23.41 29.92 3.25
CA GLU A 210 -23.42 30.51 4.59
C GLU A 210 -22.81 31.92 4.59
N VAL A 211 -21.67 32.12 3.93
CA VAL A 211 -21.05 33.45 3.79
C VAL A 211 -21.96 34.44 3.05
N ILE A 212 -22.71 33.99 2.04
CA ILE A 212 -23.62 34.86 1.29
C ILE A 212 -24.84 35.24 2.14
N VAL A 213 -25.40 34.29 2.89
CA VAL A 213 -26.58 34.48 3.74
C VAL A 213 -26.25 35.34 4.96
N ASP A 214 -25.10 35.12 5.62
CA ASP A 214 -24.68 35.92 6.78
C ASP A 214 -24.40 37.40 6.43
N ASN A 215 -24.13 37.69 5.15
CA ASN A 215 -23.97 39.06 4.64
C ASN A 215 -25.28 39.67 4.11
N SER A 216 -26.41 38.96 4.18
CA SER A 216 -27.72 39.46 3.73
C SER A 216 -28.53 40.08 4.87
N VAL A 217 -29.26 41.16 4.59
CA VAL A 217 -30.06 41.89 5.59
C VAL A 217 -31.44 41.24 5.72
N ASP A 218 -31.74 40.62 6.86
CA ASP A 218 -33.05 40.02 7.16
C ASP A 218 -34.14 41.11 7.27
N SER A 219 -35.17 41.06 6.40
CA SER A 219 -36.46 41.68 6.72
C SER A 219 -37.64 40.98 6.03
N PRO A 220 -38.68 40.56 6.77
CA PRO A 220 -39.86 39.93 6.19
C PRO A 220 -40.89 40.99 5.84
N ILE A 221 -41.29 41.10 4.56
CA ILE A 221 -42.47 41.90 4.20
C ILE A 221 -43.42 41.06 3.35
N ALA A 222 -44.61 40.80 3.91
CA ALA A 222 -45.77 40.30 3.18
C ALA A 222 -46.43 41.47 2.43
N LEU A 223 -46.66 41.35 1.12
CA LEU A 223 -47.33 42.40 0.33
C LEU A 223 -48.37 41.82 -0.63
N ASP A 224 -49.59 42.37 -0.53
CA ASP A 224 -50.73 42.19 -1.42
C ASP A 224 -51.02 43.58 -2.04
N ASN A 225 -50.64 43.79 -3.31
CA ASN A 225 -51.11 44.92 -4.12
C ASN A 225 -50.83 44.69 -5.62
N ASP A 226 -51.88 44.64 -6.44
CA ASP A 226 -51.83 44.31 -7.88
C ASP A 226 -51.04 45.32 -8.74
N ASP A 227 -51.01 46.60 -8.35
CA ASP A 227 -50.20 47.62 -9.05
C ASP A 227 -48.71 47.49 -8.75
N PHE A 228 -48.36 46.94 -7.58
CA PHE A 228 -46.98 46.61 -7.20
C PHE A 228 -46.47 45.41 -8.00
N ILE A 229 -47.33 44.41 -8.29
CA ILE A 229 -46.99 43.24 -9.13
C ILE A 229 -46.69 43.65 -10.58
N LYS A 230 -47.35 44.69 -11.11
CA LYS A 230 -47.06 45.21 -12.45
C LYS A 230 -45.71 45.91 -12.52
N ILE A 231 -45.42 46.79 -11.57
CA ILE A 231 -44.11 47.45 -11.44
C ILE A 231 -43.03 46.40 -11.21
N GLN A 232 -43.29 45.41 -10.34
CA GLN A 232 -42.40 44.29 -10.07
C GLN A 232 -42.13 43.47 -11.34
N ASN A 233 -43.11 43.22 -12.21
CA ASN A 233 -42.91 42.49 -13.48
C ASN A 233 -42.19 43.32 -14.56
N GLU A 234 -42.40 44.63 -14.63
CA GLU A 234 -41.63 45.52 -15.51
C GLU A 234 -40.18 45.63 -15.06
N ILE A 235 -39.95 45.82 -13.75
CA ILE A 235 -38.64 45.75 -13.10
C ILE A 235 -38.01 44.38 -13.34
N LYS A 236 -38.78 43.28 -13.20
CA LYS A 236 -38.31 41.92 -13.48
C LYS A 236 -37.82 41.80 -14.91
N ASN A 237 -38.56 42.30 -15.91
CA ASN A 237 -38.18 42.18 -17.32
C ASN A 237 -37.04 43.12 -17.73
N GLU A 238 -37.00 44.37 -17.24
CA GLU A 238 -35.90 45.32 -17.54
C GLU A 238 -34.60 44.97 -16.79
N LEU A 239 -34.69 44.39 -15.58
CA LEU A 239 -33.53 43.96 -14.80
C LEU A 239 -33.15 42.51 -15.04
N TYR A 240 -34.01 41.64 -15.61
CA TYR A 240 -33.67 40.22 -15.79
C TYR A 240 -32.36 40.06 -16.56
N ASP A 241 -32.22 40.78 -17.68
CA ASP A 241 -31.04 40.69 -18.53
C ASP A 241 -29.79 41.28 -17.86
N LEU A 242 -29.96 42.33 -17.04
CA LEU A 242 -28.86 42.95 -16.28
C LEU A 242 -28.43 42.11 -15.08
N ILE A 243 -29.38 41.50 -14.37
CA ILE A 243 -29.14 40.59 -13.23
C ILE A 243 -28.56 39.27 -13.73
N ASP A 244 -29.05 38.73 -14.84
CA ASP A 244 -28.47 37.54 -15.48
C ASP A 244 -27.04 37.80 -15.95
N TYR A 245 -26.78 38.98 -16.53
CA TYR A 245 -25.43 39.37 -16.91
C TYR A 245 -24.53 39.61 -15.69
N GLN A 246 -25.04 40.25 -14.63
CA GLN A 246 -24.35 40.42 -13.35
C GLN A 246 -24.03 39.07 -12.69
N THR A 247 -24.94 38.11 -12.75
CA THR A 247 -24.74 36.74 -12.25
C THR A 247 -23.62 36.05 -13.00
N ARG A 248 -23.58 36.18 -14.33
CA ARG A 248 -22.48 35.65 -15.16
C ARG A 248 -21.14 36.31 -14.85
N LEU A 249 -21.13 37.61 -14.56
CA LEU A 249 -19.92 38.32 -14.12
C LEU A 249 -19.44 37.82 -12.76
N TYR A 250 -20.35 37.63 -11.78
CA TYR A 250 -20.00 37.11 -10.46
C TYR A 250 -19.53 35.65 -10.50
N ASP A 251 -20.14 34.80 -11.33
CA ASP A 251 -19.65 33.43 -11.56
C ASP A 251 -18.23 33.43 -12.15
N ALA A 252 -17.95 34.33 -13.10
CA ALA A 252 -16.61 34.49 -13.68
C ALA A 252 -15.61 35.01 -12.65
N GLN A 253 -15.99 35.98 -11.81
CA GLN A 253 -15.16 36.49 -10.71
C GLN A 253 -14.86 35.41 -9.67
N ALA A 254 -15.86 34.63 -9.23
CA ALA A 254 -15.65 33.55 -8.28
C ALA A 254 -14.70 32.47 -8.82
N THR A 255 -14.83 32.14 -10.11
CA THR A 255 -13.93 31.20 -10.80
C THR A 255 -12.50 31.74 -10.87
N ILE A 256 -12.31 33.00 -11.25
CA ILE A 256 -10.98 33.62 -11.33
C ILE A 256 -10.35 33.75 -9.93
N THR A 257 -11.11 34.15 -8.92
CA THR A 257 -10.64 34.25 -7.52
C THR A 257 -10.21 32.88 -6.98
N SER A 258 -10.97 31.81 -7.26
CA SER A 258 -10.57 30.45 -6.90
C SER A 258 -9.25 30.05 -7.57
N ASN A 259 -9.09 30.34 -8.86
CA ASN A 259 -7.86 30.04 -9.60
C ASN A 259 -6.66 30.84 -9.06
N ILE A 260 -6.86 32.11 -8.66
CA ILE A 260 -5.82 32.92 -8.02
C ILE A 260 -5.40 32.28 -6.70
N TYR A 261 -6.34 31.88 -5.85
CA TYR A 261 -6.04 31.24 -4.57
C TYR A 261 -5.22 29.94 -4.73
N ASP A 262 -5.62 29.07 -5.67
CA ASP A 262 -4.89 27.83 -5.94
C ASP A 262 -3.47 28.10 -6.45
N LEU A 263 -3.30 29.12 -7.31
CA LEU A 263 -2.00 29.55 -7.81
C LEU A 263 -1.14 30.24 -6.74
N GLU A 264 -1.72 31.00 -5.82
CA GLU A 264 -1.02 31.60 -4.68
C GLU A 264 -0.49 30.53 -3.72
N SER A 265 -1.27 29.48 -3.47
CA SER A 265 -0.83 28.31 -2.70
C SER A 265 0.34 27.59 -3.37
N GLN A 266 0.25 27.34 -4.68
CA GLN A 266 1.35 26.76 -5.47
C GLN A 266 2.60 27.65 -5.47
N TYR A 267 2.43 28.97 -5.61
CA TYR A 267 3.50 29.94 -5.53
C TYR A 267 4.21 29.91 -4.16
N ALA A 268 3.44 29.88 -3.06
CA ALA A 268 3.97 29.82 -1.71
C ALA A 268 4.77 28.52 -1.46
N LEU A 269 4.29 27.39 -1.97
CA LEU A 269 5.02 26.12 -1.93
C LEU A 269 6.33 26.19 -2.71
N ALA A 270 6.31 26.66 -3.96
CA ALA A 270 7.50 26.79 -4.80
C ALA A 270 8.57 27.68 -4.16
N ILE A 271 8.17 28.82 -3.58
CA ILE A 271 9.08 29.72 -2.86
C ILE A 271 9.63 29.07 -1.59
N THR A 272 8.80 28.34 -0.84
CA THR A 272 9.24 27.66 0.39
C THR A 272 10.26 26.58 0.05
N SER A 273 10.00 25.73 -0.94
CA SER A 273 10.95 24.70 -1.39
C SER A 273 12.23 25.30 -1.98
N ALA A 274 12.16 26.42 -2.70
CA ALA A 274 13.34 27.12 -3.18
C ALA A 274 14.21 27.67 -2.04
N ASN A 275 13.59 28.15 -0.95
CA ASN A 275 14.29 28.58 0.25
C ASN A 275 14.91 27.41 1.02
N GLU A 276 14.21 26.27 1.12
CA GLU A 276 14.75 25.05 1.72
C GLU A 276 15.99 24.57 0.97
N LEU A 277 15.95 24.52 -0.37
CA LEU A 277 17.12 24.18 -1.19
C LEU A 277 18.28 25.17 -1.03
N GLU A 278 18.00 26.46 -0.79
CA GLU A 278 19.03 27.45 -0.49
C GLU A 278 19.72 27.17 0.85
N GLU A 279 18.95 26.83 1.87
CA GLU A 279 19.49 26.48 3.19
C GLU A 279 20.25 25.15 3.14
N ASP A 280 19.77 24.16 2.38
CA ASP A 280 20.46 22.90 2.13
C ASP A 280 21.80 23.14 1.40
N TYR A 281 21.83 24.02 0.40
CA TYR A 281 23.06 24.42 -0.26
C TYR A 281 24.03 25.12 0.69
N LYS A 282 23.56 26.08 1.51
CA LYS A 282 24.39 26.77 2.52
C LYS A 282 24.97 25.77 3.51
N PHE A 283 24.15 24.84 4.01
CA PHE A 283 24.60 23.78 4.90
C PHE A 283 25.67 22.90 4.22
N ALA A 284 25.41 22.46 2.99
CA ALA A 284 26.31 21.63 2.20
C ALA A 284 27.68 22.30 1.93
N VAL A 285 27.72 23.62 1.78
CA VAL A 285 28.96 24.38 1.54
C VAL A 285 29.66 24.80 2.84
N GLU A 286 28.93 25.37 3.80
CA GLU A 286 29.51 26.03 4.97
C GLU A 286 29.73 25.07 6.14
N SER A 287 28.90 24.03 6.26
CA SER A 287 28.93 23.10 7.39
C SER A 287 29.68 21.80 7.07
N ILE A 288 29.88 21.47 5.80
CA ILE A 288 30.49 20.20 5.38
C ILE A 288 31.83 20.47 4.65
N PRO A 289 32.97 20.25 5.32
CA PRO A 289 34.29 20.58 4.78
C PRO A 289 34.81 19.59 3.72
N THR A 290 34.07 18.51 3.43
CA THR A 290 34.47 17.46 2.48
C THR A 290 33.40 17.24 1.42
N ASP A 291 33.78 16.56 0.33
CA ASP A 291 32.85 16.16 -0.74
C ASP A 291 31.94 14.98 -0.34
N ASN A 292 31.92 14.59 0.94
CA ASN A 292 31.02 13.57 1.44
C ASN A 292 30.26 14.09 2.68
N LEU A 293 28.95 13.90 2.69
CA LEU A 293 28.08 14.16 3.83
C LEU A 293 27.69 12.82 4.45
N GLU A 294 28.12 12.56 5.68
CA GLU A 294 27.69 11.38 6.42
C GLU A 294 26.34 11.65 7.10
N CYS A 295 25.34 10.84 6.77
CA CYS A 295 24.03 10.92 7.41
C CYS A 295 24.16 10.50 8.89
N PRO A 296 23.82 11.38 9.85
CA PRO A 296 23.99 11.09 11.28
C PRO A 296 23.02 10.00 11.79
N LEU A 297 21.99 9.66 11.02
CA LEU A 297 20.99 8.66 11.40
C LEU A 297 21.37 7.24 10.95
N CYS A 298 21.99 7.10 9.77
CA CYS A 298 22.25 5.79 9.18
C CYS A 298 23.70 5.58 8.71
N GLY A 299 24.57 6.57 8.84
CA GLY A 299 25.98 6.50 8.43
C GLY A 299 26.19 6.46 6.91
N THR A 300 25.15 6.71 6.10
CA THR A 300 25.28 6.75 4.63
C THR A 300 26.10 7.97 4.23
N LEU A 301 27.13 7.76 3.40
CA LEU A 301 27.91 8.83 2.80
C LEU A 301 27.21 9.30 1.51
N HIS A 302 26.62 10.48 1.58
CA HIS A 302 26.06 11.19 0.44
C HIS A 302 27.15 11.97 -0.28
N ASP A 303 27.12 11.91 -1.61
CA ASP A 303 28.01 12.69 -2.46
C ASP A 303 27.66 14.18 -2.33
N ASN A 304 28.58 14.92 -1.73
CA ASN A 304 28.51 16.36 -1.54
C ASN A 304 29.56 17.08 -2.40
N SER A 305 29.90 16.52 -3.57
CA SER A 305 30.81 17.13 -4.52
C SER A 305 30.22 18.39 -5.18
N LEU A 306 31.08 19.20 -5.78
CA LEU A 306 30.69 20.45 -6.45
C LEU A 306 29.59 20.26 -7.51
N PRO A 307 29.58 19.20 -8.35
CA PRO A 307 28.47 18.92 -9.26
C PRO A 307 27.12 18.73 -8.53
N ASN A 308 27.08 17.95 -7.45
CA ASN A 308 25.85 17.72 -6.69
C ASN A 308 25.36 18.99 -5.98
N ARG A 309 26.27 19.80 -5.44
CA ARG A 309 25.91 21.11 -4.88
C ARG A 309 25.36 22.06 -5.95
N ALA A 310 25.88 21.99 -7.17
CA ALA A 310 25.37 22.77 -8.30
C ALA A 310 23.98 22.31 -8.76
N LEU A 311 23.62 21.04 -8.56
CA LEU A 311 22.26 20.54 -8.82
C LEU A 311 21.24 21.21 -7.89
N LEU A 312 21.54 21.35 -6.58
CA LEU A 312 20.67 22.05 -5.63
C LEU A 312 20.37 23.50 -6.07
N LEU A 313 21.40 24.20 -6.57
CA LEU A 313 21.23 25.55 -7.12
C LEU A 313 20.40 25.54 -8.42
N SER A 314 20.64 24.58 -9.31
CA SER A 314 19.89 24.45 -10.56
C SER A 314 18.40 24.12 -10.33
N GLU A 315 18.11 23.29 -9.33
CA GLU A 315 16.75 22.95 -8.91
C GLU A 315 16.06 24.15 -8.27
N LYS A 316 16.76 24.87 -7.38
CA LYS A 316 16.31 26.15 -6.84
C LYS A 316 15.96 27.14 -7.96
N ASP A 317 16.85 27.34 -8.93
CA ASP A 317 16.62 28.25 -10.05
C ASP A 317 15.41 27.82 -10.89
N SER A 318 15.21 26.51 -11.06
CA SER A 318 14.03 25.96 -11.75
C SER A 318 12.73 26.27 -11.00
N LEU A 319 12.70 26.09 -9.69
CA LEU A 319 11.56 26.44 -8.83
C LEU A 319 11.28 27.95 -8.83
N LEU A 320 12.32 28.78 -8.82
CA LEU A 320 12.16 30.24 -8.93
C LEU A 320 11.61 30.67 -10.29
N ASN A 321 12.03 30.02 -11.38
CA ASN A 321 11.47 30.26 -12.70
C ASN A 321 9.99 29.87 -12.78
N GLU A 322 9.62 28.74 -12.18
CA GLU A 322 8.23 28.30 -12.07
C GLU A 322 7.40 29.28 -11.23
N ALA A 323 7.92 29.71 -10.07
CA ALA A 323 7.29 30.72 -9.23
C ALA A 323 7.07 32.04 -9.99
N ASN A 324 8.04 32.49 -10.78
CA ASN A 324 7.89 33.69 -11.63
C ASN A 324 6.82 33.51 -12.71
N SER A 325 6.71 32.32 -13.30
CA SER A 325 5.65 32.00 -14.26
C SER A 325 4.27 32.01 -13.61
N ILE A 326 4.16 31.43 -12.41
CA ILE A 326 2.92 31.45 -11.61
C ILE A 326 2.56 32.88 -11.23
N ALA A 327 3.51 33.69 -10.76
CA ALA A 327 3.30 35.09 -10.43
C ALA A 327 2.80 35.91 -11.64
N SER A 328 3.34 35.63 -12.83
CA SER A 328 2.88 36.27 -14.08
C SER A 328 1.43 35.91 -14.40
N LYS A 329 1.04 34.63 -14.24
CA LYS A 329 -0.35 34.18 -14.40
C LYS A 329 -1.30 34.79 -13.37
N ILE A 330 -0.85 34.91 -12.12
CA ILE A 330 -1.61 35.61 -11.06
C ILE A 330 -1.82 37.08 -11.46
N ALA A 331 -0.80 37.76 -11.98
CA ALA A 331 -0.92 39.14 -12.45
C ALA A 331 -1.91 39.28 -13.63
N GLU A 332 -1.88 38.35 -14.59
CA GLU A 332 -2.84 38.30 -15.70
C GLU A 332 -4.28 38.10 -15.19
N LEU A 333 -4.49 37.12 -14.30
CA LEU A 333 -5.81 36.84 -13.71
C LEU A 333 -6.32 38.02 -12.88
N ASN A 334 -5.45 38.71 -12.13
CA ASN A 334 -5.80 39.93 -11.41
C ASN A 334 -6.20 41.07 -12.37
N SER A 335 -5.54 41.21 -13.52
CA SER A 335 -5.95 42.17 -14.55
C SER A 335 -7.32 41.82 -15.13
N SER A 336 -7.59 40.53 -15.38
CA SER A 336 -8.91 40.07 -15.82
C SER A 336 -9.98 40.31 -14.75
N LEU A 337 -9.66 40.05 -13.48
CA LEU A 337 -10.55 40.31 -12.35
C LEU A 337 -10.90 41.80 -12.24
N ASN A 338 -9.91 42.69 -12.42
CA ASN A 338 -10.16 44.14 -12.46
C ASN A 338 -11.08 44.55 -13.60
N SER A 339 -10.90 44.00 -14.81
CA SER A 339 -11.82 44.29 -15.92
C SER A 339 -13.25 43.80 -15.65
N LEU A 340 -13.40 42.64 -15.02
CA LEU A 340 -14.72 42.14 -14.61
C LEU A 340 -15.32 42.97 -13.47
N ASN A 341 -14.51 43.53 -12.59
CA ASN A 341 -14.95 44.46 -11.56
C ASN A 341 -15.46 45.78 -12.17
N ASP A 342 -14.76 46.30 -13.18
CA ASP A 342 -15.20 47.49 -13.93
C ASP A 342 -16.54 47.23 -14.65
N ASP A 343 -16.68 46.05 -15.28
CA ASP A 343 -17.94 45.61 -15.92
C ASP A 343 -19.06 45.43 -14.89
N ALA A 344 -18.78 44.81 -13.75
CA ALA A 344 -19.75 44.65 -12.66
C ALA A 344 -20.16 46.02 -12.09
N GLN A 345 -19.24 46.98 -11.99
CA GLN A 345 -19.51 48.33 -11.54
C GLN A 345 -20.34 49.12 -12.58
N PHE A 346 -20.08 48.94 -13.87
CA PHE A 346 -20.91 49.48 -14.95
C PHE A 346 -22.33 48.93 -14.89
N ILE A 347 -22.50 47.62 -14.74
CA ILE A 347 -23.82 47.00 -14.62
C ILE A 347 -24.53 47.44 -13.35
N THR A 348 -23.81 47.56 -12.24
CA THR A 348 -24.33 48.15 -11.01
C THR A 348 -24.81 49.58 -11.23
N ASN A 349 -24.08 50.39 -12.01
CA ASN A 349 -24.48 51.74 -12.36
C ASN A 349 -25.70 51.79 -13.29
N GLU A 350 -25.83 50.87 -14.26
CA GLU A 350 -27.01 50.77 -15.11
C GLU A 350 -28.25 50.28 -14.35
N ILE A 351 -28.08 49.29 -13.46
CA ILE A 351 -29.11 48.88 -12.49
C ILE A 351 -29.54 50.09 -11.66
N ASN A 352 -28.58 50.88 -11.14
CA ASN A 352 -28.86 52.11 -10.39
C ASN A 352 -29.54 53.21 -11.23
N ARG A 353 -29.26 53.28 -12.54
CA ARG A 353 -29.91 54.21 -13.47
C ARG A 353 -31.37 53.83 -13.72
N ILE A 354 -31.64 52.53 -13.91
CA ILE A 354 -33.00 52.00 -14.01
C ILE A 354 -33.73 52.18 -12.68
N ASN A 355 -33.07 51.94 -11.54
CA ASN A 355 -33.63 52.24 -10.22
C ASN A 355 -34.05 53.72 -10.11
N LYS A 356 -33.23 54.67 -10.57
CA LYS A 356 -33.57 56.12 -10.59
C LYS A 356 -34.76 56.48 -11.50
N LYS A 357 -35.09 55.67 -12.51
CA LYS A 357 -36.25 55.89 -13.41
C LYS A 357 -37.58 55.61 -12.71
N TYR A 358 -37.58 54.70 -11.72
CA TYR A 358 -38.78 54.28 -10.99
C TYR A 358 -38.87 54.89 -9.57
N ILE A 359 -37.79 55.51 -9.08
CA ILE A 359 -37.76 56.29 -7.84
C ILE A 359 -38.15 57.75 -8.14
N THR A 360 -39.45 58.08 -8.05
CA THR A 360 -39.89 59.49 -7.95
C THR A 360 -39.73 60.00 -6.51
N ASP A 361 -39.38 61.27 -6.36
CA ASP A 361 -38.74 61.88 -5.17
C ASP A 361 -39.54 61.92 -3.85
N ASP A 362 -40.71 61.28 -3.71
CA ASP A 362 -41.62 61.59 -2.61
C ASP A 362 -41.71 60.60 -1.44
N ASP A 363 -41.15 59.38 -1.47
CA ASP A 363 -41.22 58.51 -0.27
C ASP A 363 -39.95 57.69 0.02
N ALA A 364 -39.28 58.04 1.13
CA ALA A 364 -38.05 57.41 1.61
C ALA A 364 -38.22 55.93 2.02
N VAL A 365 -39.46 55.48 2.24
CA VAL A 365 -39.80 54.10 2.61
C VAL A 365 -39.77 53.17 1.39
N GLU A 366 -40.15 53.65 0.19
CA GLU A 366 -40.12 52.86 -1.05
C GLU A 366 -38.68 52.59 -1.54
N LYS A 367 -37.75 53.51 -1.28
CA LYS A 367 -36.32 53.37 -1.60
C LYS A 367 -35.65 52.16 -0.93
N ASP A 368 -35.92 51.96 0.34
CA ASP A 368 -35.32 50.89 1.14
C ASP A 368 -35.91 49.53 0.77
N LEU A 369 -37.22 49.50 0.47
CA LEU A 369 -37.95 48.31 0.03
C LEU A 369 -37.47 47.77 -1.33
N ILE A 370 -37.25 48.63 -2.32
CA ILE A 370 -36.85 48.20 -3.67
C ILE A 370 -35.39 47.70 -3.70
N ALA A 371 -34.49 48.35 -2.94
CA ALA A 371 -33.11 47.88 -2.80
C ALA A 371 -33.04 46.50 -2.11
N GLN A 372 -33.83 46.30 -1.05
CA GLN A 372 -33.93 45.01 -0.34
C GLN A 372 -34.49 43.89 -1.23
N VAL A 373 -35.46 44.19 -2.09
CA VAL A 373 -36.01 43.20 -3.04
C VAL A 373 -34.98 42.72 -4.06
N ILE A 374 -34.10 43.61 -4.55
CA ILE A 374 -33.05 43.25 -5.52
C ILE A 374 -31.96 42.40 -4.87
N ASP A 375 -31.54 42.75 -3.65
CA ASP A 375 -30.57 41.94 -2.88
C ASP A 375 -31.13 40.56 -2.55
N THR A 376 -32.41 40.47 -2.20
CA THR A 376 -33.10 39.20 -1.95
C THR A 376 -33.16 38.35 -3.22
N ILE A 377 -33.51 38.92 -4.37
CA ILE A 377 -33.56 38.17 -5.64
C ILE A 377 -32.18 37.68 -6.07
N SER A 378 -31.14 38.50 -5.87
CA SER A 378 -29.76 38.18 -6.25
C SER A 378 -29.18 37.08 -5.35
N THR A 379 -29.35 37.20 -4.03
CA THR A 379 -28.94 36.18 -3.05
C THR A 379 -29.73 34.87 -3.24
N GLU A 380 -31.03 34.94 -3.54
CA GLU A 380 -31.86 33.76 -3.86
C GLU A 380 -31.37 33.04 -5.11
N ASN A 381 -31.04 33.76 -6.18
CA ASN A 381 -30.57 33.16 -7.43
C ASN A 381 -29.19 32.50 -7.29
N VAL A 382 -28.25 33.15 -6.60
CA VAL A 382 -26.92 32.56 -6.32
C VAL A 382 -27.06 31.34 -5.42
N SER A 383 -27.85 31.43 -4.35
CA SER A 383 -28.14 30.31 -3.45
C SER A 383 -28.77 29.14 -4.21
N LYS A 384 -29.69 29.42 -5.13
CA LYS A 384 -30.33 28.41 -5.98
C LYS A 384 -29.34 27.73 -6.94
N ASN A 385 -28.43 28.48 -7.56
CA ASN A 385 -27.41 27.90 -8.45
C ASN A 385 -26.42 27.02 -7.68
N ILE A 386 -26.00 27.45 -6.48
CA ILE A 386 -25.16 26.63 -5.61
C ILE A 386 -25.93 25.38 -5.15
N GLN A 387 -27.22 25.50 -4.82
CA GLN A 387 -28.07 24.36 -4.48
C GLN A 387 -28.19 23.35 -5.64
N ILE A 388 -28.21 23.80 -6.90
CA ILE A 388 -28.16 22.89 -8.06
C ILE A 388 -26.84 22.13 -8.11
N LYS A 389 -25.70 22.79 -7.83
CA LYS A 389 -24.38 22.12 -7.75
C LYS A 389 -24.35 21.09 -6.62
N ILE A 390 -24.87 21.43 -5.44
CA ILE A 390 -25.02 20.49 -4.31
C ILE A 390 -25.87 19.28 -4.72
N ASN A 391 -27.04 19.52 -5.32
CA ASN A 391 -27.94 18.45 -5.77
C ASN A 391 -27.26 17.51 -6.78
N ASN A 392 -26.42 18.04 -7.67
CA ASN A 392 -25.65 17.23 -8.62
C ASN A 392 -24.62 16.34 -7.93
N GLU A 393 -23.90 16.87 -6.94
CA GLU A 393 -22.96 16.07 -6.14
C GLU A 393 -23.69 15.04 -5.26
N ASP A 394 -24.87 15.35 -4.73
CA ASP A 394 -25.73 14.39 -4.04
C ASP A 394 -26.17 13.24 -4.96
N ILE A 395 -26.46 13.52 -6.24
CA ILE A 395 -26.72 12.49 -7.24
C ILE A 395 -25.49 11.59 -7.42
N ASN A 396 -24.27 12.14 -7.46
CA ASN A 396 -23.03 11.36 -7.55
C ASN A 396 -22.85 10.45 -6.33
N ILE A 397 -23.05 10.97 -5.13
CA ILE A 397 -23.01 10.20 -3.88
C ILE A 397 -24.03 9.06 -3.90
N ASN A 398 -25.25 9.31 -4.36
CA ASN A 398 -26.31 8.30 -4.43
C ASN A 398 -26.00 7.20 -5.45
N LYS A 399 -25.42 7.54 -6.61
CA LYS A 399 -24.93 6.57 -7.60
C LYS A 399 -23.80 5.71 -7.03
N ALA A 400 -22.82 6.32 -6.37
CA ALA A 400 -21.71 5.61 -5.74
C ALA A 400 -22.22 4.66 -4.62
N ASN A 401 -23.12 5.11 -3.75
CA ASN A 401 -23.74 4.28 -2.71
C ASN A 401 -24.50 3.08 -3.30
N SER A 402 -25.21 3.29 -4.41
CA SER A 402 -25.93 2.22 -5.12
C SER A 402 -24.97 1.18 -5.68
N SER A 403 -23.89 1.62 -6.33
CA SER A 403 -22.84 0.77 -6.88
C SER A 403 -22.13 -0.04 -5.79
N ILE A 404 -21.75 0.58 -4.67
CA ILE A 404 -21.17 -0.09 -3.50
C ILE A 404 -22.12 -1.16 -2.95
N LYS A 405 -23.43 -0.88 -2.91
CA LYS A 405 -24.44 -1.84 -2.40
C LYS A 405 -24.54 -3.06 -3.31
N GLU A 406 -24.49 -2.87 -4.63
CA GLU A 406 -24.48 -3.97 -5.61
C GLU A 406 -23.20 -4.80 -5.51
N LEU A 407 -22.04 -4.15 -5.49
CA LEU A 407 -20.75 -4.81 -5.31
C LEU A 407 -20.69 -5.64 -4.01
N LYS A 408 -21.19 -5.11 -2.89
CA LYS A 408 -21.30 -5.88 -1.63
C LYS A 408 -22.25 -7.06 -1.72
N LYS A 409 -23.28 -7.00 -2.58
CA LYS A 409 -24.18 -8.13 -2.85
C LYS A 409 -23.46 -9.19 -3.66
N ASP A 410 -22.66 -8.81 -4.64
CA ASP A 410 -21.88 -9.73 -5.47
C ASP A 410 -20.76 -10.40 -4.68
N GLN A 411 -20.09 -9.65 -3.80
CA GLN A 411 -19.10 -10.19 -2.86
C GLN A 411 -19.68 -11.32 -1.99
N LYS A 412 -20.94 -11.18 -1.52
CA LYS A 412 -21.63 -12.22 -0.74
C LYS A 412 -21.96 -13.46 -1.57
N LYS A 413 -22.11 -13.34 -2.89
CA LYS A 413 -22.38 -14.47 -3.80
C LYS A 413 -21.13 -15.27 -4.15
N LEU A 414 -19.93 -14.71 -3.96
CA LEU A 414 -18.66 -15.38 -4.29
C LEU A 414 -18.46 -16.69 -3.53
N LEU A 415 -19.01 -16.79 -2.32
CA LEU A 415 -18.94 -17.99 -1.49
C LEU A 415 -20.29 -18.25 -0.83
N SER A 416 -20.95 -19.31 -1.27
CA SER A 416 -22.21 -19.78 -0.67
C SER A 416 -22.00 -20.31 0.74
N THR A 417 -23.08 -20.36 1.52
CA THR A 417 -23.07 -20.95 2.87
C THR A 417 -22.62 -22.42 2.85
N LYS A 418 -23.08 -23.18 1.84
CA LYS A 418 -22.72 -24.58 1.64
C LYS A 418 -21.21 -24.76 1.38
N GLU A 419 -20.64 -23.99 0.45
CA GLU A 419 -19.19 -24.03 0.19
C GLU A 419 -18.39 -23.67 1.46
N ARG A 420 -18.87 -22.69 2.25
CA ARG A 420 -18.21 -22.31 3.51
C ARG A 420 -18.24 -23.44 4.54
N GLU A 421 -19.35 -24.15 4.66
CA GLU A 421 -19.47 -25.33 5.54
C GLU A 421 -18.55 -26.47 5.07
N GLU A 422 -18.50 -26.73 3.76
CA GLU A 422 -17.58 -27.71 3.17
C GLU A 422 -16.10 -27.37 3.45
N LEU A 423 -15.72 -26.09 3.33
CA LEU A 423 -14.37 -25.62 3.68
C LEU A 423 -14.07 -25.82 5.17
N ASN A 424 -15.01 -25.49 6.07
CA ASN A 424 -14.86 -25.70 7.51
C ASN A 424 -14.70 -27.19 7.84
N SER A 425 -15.55 -28.06 7.29
CA SER A 425 -15.47 -29.50 7.49
C SER A 425 -14.16 -30.08 6.95
N SER A 426 -13.71 -29.63 5.77
CA SER A 426 -12.44 -30.04 5.17
C SER A 426 -11.25 -29.65 6.05
N PHE A 427 -11.22 -28.40 6.54
CA PHE A 427 -10.18 -27.93 7.44
C PHE A 427 -10.16 -28.73 8.76
N MET A 428 -11.32 -28.93 9.39
CA MET A 428 -11.41 -29.66 10.64
C MET A 428 -10.99 -31.12 10.49
N SER A 429 -11.35 -31.77 9.38
CA SER A 429 -10.90 -33.14 9.09
C SER A 429 -9.38 -33.24 8.97
N LYS A 430 -8.75 -32.30 8.25
CA LYS A 430 -7.27 -32.22 8.15
C LYS A 430 -6.62 -31.97 9.50
N LEU A 431 -7.18 -31.04 10.28
CA LEU A 431 -6.67 -30.71 11.62
C LEU A 431 -6.72 -31.90 12.56
N LEU A 432 -7.85 -32.61 12.63
CA LEU A 432 -7.99 -33.79 13.47
C LEU A 432 -6.99 -34.88 13.08
N ALA A 433 -6.87 -35.16 11.78
CA ALA A 433 -5.92 -36.16 11.29
C ALA A 433 -4.46 -35.80 11.64
N ASN A 434 -4.06 -34.54 11.45
CA ASN A 434 -2.71 -34.10 11.77
C ASN A 434 -2.44 -34.07 13.29
N ILE A 435 -3.45 -33.73 14.11
CA ILE A 435 -3.35 -33.75 15.59
C ILE A 435 -3.13 -35.18 16.10
N GLU A 436 -3.87 -36.14 15.54
CA GLU A 436 -3.72 -37.55 15.87
C GLU A 436 -2.34 -38.07 15.42
N ALA A 437 -1.96 -37.79 14.17
CA ALA A 437 -0.70 -38.24 13.59
C ALA A 437 0.54 -37.73 14.34
N LEU A 438 0.51 -36.47 14.80
CA LEU A 438 1.58 -35.88 15.62
C LEU A 438 1.46 -36.23 17.11
N GLY A 439 0.40 -36.92 17.52
CA GLY A 439 0.13 -37.29 18.91
C GLY A 439 0.02 -36.08 19.83
N SER A 440 -0.81 -35.12 19.41
CA SER A 440 -1.14 -33.89 20.15
C SER A 440 -2.59 -33.89 20.64
N THR A 441 -3.10 -35.06 21.03
CA THR A 441 -4.51 -35.27 21.41
C THR A 441 -4.91 -34.56 22.70
N GLY A 442 -3.96 -34.06 23.50
CA GLY A 442 -4.21 -33.22 24.66
C GLY A 442 -4.65 -31.78 24.34
N ILE A 443 -4.65 -31.40 23.06
CA ILE A 443 -5.09 -30.07 22.61
C ILE A 443 -6.61 -30.03 22.49
N ASN A 444 -7.20 -28.99 23.08
CA ASN A 444 -8.64 -28.77 23.02
C ASN A 444 -9.04 -28.08 21.72
N LEU A 445 -9.81 -28.77 20.89
CA LEU A 445 -10.31 -28.27 19.61
C LEU A 445 -11.77 -27.80 19.67
N SER A 446 -12.45 -27.88 20.82
CA SER A 446 -13.90 -27.64 20.93
C SER A 446 -14.35 -26.25 20.47
N LYS A 447 -13.47 -25.25 20.55
CA LYS A 447 -13.75 -23.88 20.12
C LYS A 447 -13.20 -23.55 18.71
N VAL A 448 -12.39 -24.43 18.14
CA VAL A 448 -11.83 -24.27 16.79
C VAL A 448 -12.88 -24.68 15.77
N LYS A 449 -13.26 -23.76 14.88
CA LYS A 449 -14.26 -24.02 13.83
C LYS A 449 -13.73 -23.75 12.43
N SER A 450 -12.66 -22.97 12.32
CA SER A 450 -12.13 -22.48 11.06
C SER A 450 -10.62 -22.18 11.16
N PRO A 451 -9.93 -22.01 10.03
CA PRO A 451 -8.52 -21.64 9.99
C PRO A 451 -8.11 -20.39 10.80
N ILE A 452 -9.05 -19.45 11.01
CA ILE A 452 -8.76 -18.20 11.74
C ILE A 452 -8.78 -18.37 13.27
N ASP A 453 -9.23 -19.52 13.77
CA ASP A 453 -9.38 -19.80 15.21
C ASP A 453 -8.10 -20.35 15.85
N TYR A 454 -6.94 -20.13 15.24
CA TYR A 454 -5.65 -20.69 15.67
C TYR A 454 -5.26 -20.33 17.11
N LYS A 455 -5.71 -19.18 17.63
CA LYS A 455 -5.51 -18.77 19.03
C LYS A 455 -6.26 -19.64 20.05
N GLN A 456 -7.21 -20.44 19.58
CA GLN A 456 -8.05 -21.30 20.41
C GLN A 456 -7.50 -22.72 20.53
N LEU A 457 -6.37 -23.01 19.87
CA LEU A 457 -5.57 -24.23 20.03
C LEU A 457 -4.84 -24.18 21.37
N LEU A 458 -5.55 -24.55 22.44
CA LEU A 458 -5.07 -24.48 23.82
C LEU A 458 -5.04 -25.86 24.46
N GLY A 459 -4.13 -26.07 25.42
CA GLY A 459 -3.97 -27.32 26.14
C GLY A 459 -2.73 -28.11 25.72
N GLY A 460 -2.51 -29.24 26.40
CA GLY A 460 -1.28 -30.03 26.30
C GLY A 460 -0.10 -29.37 27.04
N GLY A 461 0.96 -30.14 27.26
CA GLY A 461 2.26 -29.60 27.70
C GLY A 461 2.95 -28.82 26.59
N ALA A 462 4.00 -28.03 26.90
CA ALA A 462 4.69 -27.18 25.91
C ALA A 462 5.14 -27.92 24.64
N ALA A 463 5.73 -29.12 24.80
CA ALA A 463 6.14 -29.97 23.69
C ALA A 463 4.96 -30.46 22.84
N GLU A 464 3.82 -30.75 23.46
CA GLU A 464 2.61 -31.20 22.76
C GLU A 464 1.92 -30.05 22.03
N ALA A 465 1.89 -28.87 22.64
CA ALA A 465 1.38 -27.64 22.03
C ALA A 465 2.18 -27.26 20.77
N ALA A 466 3.51 -27.39 20.79
CA ALA A 466 4.35 -27.16 19.61
C ALA A 466 4.00 -28.13 18.46
N ARG A 467 3.80 -29.42 18.76
CA ARG A 467 3.32 -30.40 17.77
C ARG A 467 1.91 -30.08 17.27
N GLY A 468 1.04 -29.54 18.13
CA GLY A 468 -0.28 -29.06 17.74
C GLY A 468 -0.27 -27.90 16.78
N LEU A 469 0.67 -26.98 17.00
CA LEU A 469 0.88 -25.86 16.11
C LEU A 469 1.36 -26.31 14.74
N LEU A 470 2.26 -27.30 14.71
CA LEU A 470 2.65 -27.95 13.47
C LEU A 470 1.47 -28.63 12.79
N ALA A 471 0.61 -29.32 13.55
CA ALA A 471 -0.62 -29.93 13.02
C ALA A 471 -1.53 -28.89 12.36
N TYR A 472 -1.70 -27.72 13.00
CA TYR A 472 -2.41 -26.59 12.42
C TYR A 472 -1.74 -26.11 11.12
N GLN A 473 -0.43 -25.90 11.13
CA GLN A 473 0.30 -25.42 9.95
C GLN A 473 0.17 -26.40 8.77
N LEU A 474 0.32 -27.71 9.01
CA LEU A 474 0.14 -28.75 7.99
C LEU A 474 -1.28 -28.72 7.43
N SER A 475 -2.27 -28.52 8.29
CA SER A 475 -3.68 -28.40 7.87
C SER A 475 -3.93 -27.18 7.01
N ILE A 476 -3.28 -26.05 7.30
CA ILE A 476 -3.30 -24.84 6.48
C ILE A 476 -2.68 -25.13 5.10
N LEU A 477 -1.51 -25.75 5.03
CA LEU A 477 -0.85 -26.08 3.77
C LEU A 477 -1.69 -27.02 2.90
N GLN A 478 -2.30 -28.04 3.51
CA GLN A 478 -3.23 -28.97 2.85
C GLN A 478 -4.52 -28.28 2.39
N GLN A 479 -4.98 -27.25 3.12
CA GLN A 479 -6.13 -26.44 2.71
C GLN A 479 -5.78 -25.53 1.53
N ILE A 480 -4.62 -24.88 1.56
CA ILE A 480 -4.10 -24.03 0.48
C ILE A 480 -3.96 -24.85 -0.82
N HIS A 481 -3.45 -26.08 -0.72
CA HIS A 481 -3.30 -26.99 -1.85
C HIS A 481 -4.61 -27.28 -2.57
N GLY A 482 -5.68 -27.44 -1.79
CA GLY A 482 -7.04 -27.61 -2.31
C GLY A 482 -7.62 -26.33 -2.92
N ALA A 483 -7.37 -25.17 -2.29
CA ALA A 483 -7.94 -23.88 -2.68
C ALA A 483 -7.32 -23.30 -3.97
N LYS A 484 -6.01 -23.50 -4.21
CA LYS A 484 -5.30 -23.06 -5.42
C LYS A 484 -5.43 -21.56 -5.75
N SER A 485 -5.49 -20.72 -4.73
CA SER A 485 -5.68 -19.26 -4.89
C SER A 485 -4.50 -18.54 -5.57
N CYS A 486 -3.27 -19.03 -5.40
CA CYS A 486 -2.04 -18.41 -5.92
C CYS A 486 -0.96 -19.46 -6.22
N VAL A 487 0.18 -19.02 -6.79
CA VAL A 487 1.38 -19.85 -6.94
C VAL A 487 1.89 -20.24 -5.55
N VAL A 488 2.24 -21.50 -5.33
CA VAL A 488 2.71 -21.98 -4.01
C VAL A 488 4.23 -21.88 -3.91
N PRO A 489 4.77 -21.21 -2.87
CA PRO A 489 6.20 -21.17 -2.64
C PRO A 489 6.71 -22.39 -1.83
N PRO A 490 8.03 -22.52 -1.65
CA PRO A 490 8.61 -23.55 -0.80
C PRO A 490 8.19 -23.38 0.66
N PHE A 491 7.93 -24.50 1.33
CA PHE A 491 7.70 -24.55 2.78
C PHE A 491 9.04 -24.62 3.52
N VAL A 492 9.38 -23.52 4.20
CA VAL A 492 10.61 -23.37 4.97
C VAL A 492 10.32 -23.58 6.45
N ILE A 493 11.03 -24.51 7.09
CA ILE A 493 10.82 -24.87 8.49
C ILE A 493 12.15 -24.75 9.23
N ASP A 494 12.21 -23.83 10.19
CA ASP A 494 13.38 -23.67 11.03
C ASP A 494 13.21 -24.39 12.38
N THR A 495 14.00 -25.44 12.55
CA THR A 495 14.13 -26.21 13.79
C THR A 495 12.80 -26.83 14.24
N PRO A 496 12.34 -27.94 13.63
CA PRO A 496 11.10 -28.60 14.03
C PRO A 496 11.18 -29.33 15.38
N ASN A 497 12.37 -29.62 15.91
CA ASN A 497 12.54 -30.25 17.21
C ASN A 497 12.39 -29.25 18.37
N GLN A 498 11.19 -28.71 18.55
CA GLN A 498 10.91 -27.75 19.60
C GLN A 498 10.69 -28.41 20.95
N GLN A 499 11.14 -27.75 22.03
CA GLN A 499 11.01 -28.22 23.42
C GLN A 499 11.66 -29.59 23.67
N GLU A 500 12.71 -29.93 22.91
CA GLU A 500 13.45 -31.20 23.00
C GLU A 500 12.51 -32.42 23.03
N GLN A 501 11.83 -32.66 21.91
CA GLN A 501 10.94 -33.82 21.79
C GLN A 501 11.71 -35.12 22.07
N ALA A 502 11.06 -36.07 22.73
CA ALA A 502 11.58 -37.43 22.83
C ALA A 502 11.88 -37.99 21.43
N GLY A 503 12.95 -38.78 21.26
CA GLY A 503 13.44 -39.21 19.95
C GLY A 503 12.36 -39.79 19.03
N TYR A 504 11.52 -40.69 19.53
CA TYR A 504 10.42 -41.28 18.76
C TYR A 504 9.37 -40.25 18.32
N ARG A 505 9.13 -39.20 19.11
CA ARG A 505 8.22 -38.09 18.74
C ARG A 505 8.84 -37.19 17.69
N TYR A 506 10.15 -36.98 17.76
CA TYR A 506 10.84 -36.22 16.74
C TYR A 506 10.84 -36.98 15.39
N GLU A 507 11.05 -38.29 15.40
CA GLU A 507 10.87 -39.14 14.22
C GLU A 507 9.45 -39.02 13.64
N THR A 508 8.41 -39.04 14.49
CA THR A 508 7.03 -38.80 14.05
C THR A 508 6.88 -37.44 13.38
N VAL A 509 7.43 -36.38 13.96
CA VAL A 509 7.40 -35.03 13.37
C VAL A 509 8.01 -35.03 11.97
N ILE A 510 9.20 -35.62 11.80
CA ILE A 510 9.89 -35.67 10.50
C ILE A 510 9.09 -36.48 9.46
N LYS A 511 8.56 -37.64 9.85
CA LYS A 511 7.70 -38.47 8.98
C LYS A 511 6.45 -37.74 8.54
N GLU A 512 5.79 -37.04 9.46
CA GLU A 512 4.58 -36.27 9.14
C GLU A 512 4.88 -35.05 8.28
N LEU A 513 6.04 -34.40 8.41
CA LEU A 513 6.46 -33.38 7.43
C LEU A 513 6.56 -33.96 6.01
N MET A 514 7.13 -35.15 5.85
CA MET A 514 7.26 -35.79 4.52
C MET A 514 5.92 -36.25 3.95
N ARG A 515 5.04 -36.77 4.82
CA ARG A 515 3.75 -37.37 4.45
C ARG A 515 2.65 -36.33 4.25
N SER A 516 2.52 -35.41 5.19
CA SER A 516 1.35 -34.54 5.33
C SER A 516 1.48 -33.23 4.56
N VAL A 517 2.69 -32.73 4.24
CA VAL A 517 2.78 -31.63 3.26
C VAL A 517 2.63 -32.18 1.83
N PRO A 518 1.85 -31.50 0.97
CA PRO A 518 1.54 -31.97 -0.39
C PRO A 518 2.77 -32.35 -1.22
N GLN A 519 2.61 -33.35 -2.09
CA GLN A 519 3.75 -33.97 -2.76
C GLN A 519 4.45 -33.07 -3.79
N ASP A 520 3.77 -32.03 -4.27
CA ASP A 520 4.30 -31.05 -5.21
C ASP A 520 4.90 -29.81 -4.53
N TYR A 521 4.94 -29.74 -3.19
CA TYR A 521 5.56 -28.63 -2.46
C TYR A 521 7.05 -28.89 -2.25
N GLN A 522 7.90 -27.90 -2.48
CA GLN A 522 9.29 -27.94 -2.04
C GLN A 522 9.34 -27.73 -0.51
N ILE A 523 10.11 -28.55 0.19
CA ILE A 523 10.37 -28.45 1.64
C ILE A 523 11.84 -28.06 1.83
N ILE A 524 12.08 -27.06 2.66
CA ILE A 524 13.40 -26.64 3.11
C ILE A 524 13.42 -26.73 4.62
N LEU A 525 14.08 -27.76 5.13
CA LEU A 525 14.11 -28.09 6.54
C LEU A 525 15.48 -27.72 7.13
N CYS A 526 15.49 -26.87 8.15
CA CYS A 526 16.68 -26.64 8.97
C CYS A 526 16.60 -27.49 10.24
N ALA A 527 17.58 -28.36 10.46
CA ALA A 527 17.62 -29.19 11.66
C ALA A 527 19.07 -29.54 12.04
N MET A 528 19.33 -29.63 13.35
CA MET A 528 20.59 -30.19 13.85
C MET A 528 20.69 -31.66 13.51
N GLU A 529 21.90 -32.15 13.26
CA GLU A 529 22.15 -33.54 12.94
C GLU A 529 21.59 -34.49 14.02
N ASN A 530 20.76 -35.44 13.62
CA ASN A 530 20.05 -36.36 14.50
C ASN A 530 19.57 -37.60 13.72
N ASP A 531 19.51 -38.75 14.39
CA ASP A 531 19.06 -40.01 13.77
C ASP A 531 17.61 -39.97 13.26
N ALA A 532 16.74 -39.16 13.86
CA ALA A 532 15.37 -38.97 13.41
C ALA A 532 15.27 -38.39 11.98
N LEU A 533 16.35 -37.78 11.48
CA LEU A 533 16.43 -37.22 10.13
C LEU A 533 16.86 -38.25 9.09
N ASN A 534 17.26 -39.47 9.49
CA ASN A 534 17.86 -40.45 8.58
C ASN A 534 16.92 -40.82 7.41
N GLU A 535 15.62 -40.88 7.63
CA GLU A 535 14.64 -41.12 6.57
C GLU A 535 14.55 -39.92 5.60
N PHE A 536 14.47 -38.70 6.13
CA PHE A 536 14.45 -37.47 5.34
C PHE A 536 15.72 -37.30 4.50
N LYS A 537 16.89 -37.60 5.08
CA LYS A 537 18.21 -37.51 4.43
C LYS A 537 18.34 -38.38 3.18
N ARG A 538 17.63 -39.52 3.10
CA ARG A 538 17.75 -40.46 1.96
C ARG A 538 17.27 -39.84 0.65
N ASP A 539 16.18 -39.08 0.72
CA ASP A 539 15.52 -38.50 -0.44
C ASP A 539 15.78 -37.00 -0.57
N ALA A 540 16.49 -36.39 0.39
CA ALA A 540 16.78 -34.96 0.44
C ALA A 540 18.13 -34.60 -0.18
N ASN A 541 18.19 -33.41 -0.77
CA ASN A 541 19.44 -32.72 -1.01
C ASN A 541 19.94 -32.19 0.34
N VAL A 542 21.08 -32.73 0.81
CA VAL A 542 21.65 -32.41 2.12
C VAL A 542 22.71 -31.33 1.97
N ILE A 543 22.45 -30.17 2.55
CA ILE A 543 23.39 -29.07 2.70
C ILE A 543 23.96 -29.15 4.12
N GLU A 544 25.14 -29.76 4.24
CA GLU A 544 25.85 -29.84 5.51
C GLU A 544 26.69 -28.58 5.72
N LEU A 545 26.39 -27.86 6.80
CA LEU A 545 27.15 -26.71 7.26
C LEU A 545 28.17 -27.18 8.30
N ASN A 546 29.41 -26.76 8.11
CA ASN A 546 30.55 -27.10 8.94
C ASN A 546 30.78 -25.98 9.98
N SER A 547 31.79 -26.14 10.84
CA SER A 547 32.24 -25.08 11.75
C SER A 547 32.81 -23.85 11.02
N ASN A 548 33.09 -23.95 9.72
CA ASN A 548 33.40 -22.80 8.88
C ASN A 548 32.12 -22.01 8.62
N ARG A 549 32.18 -20.71 8.87
CA ARG A 549 31.07 -19.74 8.66
C ARG A 549 30.43 -19.93 7.29
N LEU A 550 29.15 -19.57 7.15
CA LEU A 550 28.30 -19.74 5.95
C LEU A 550 28.96 -19.32 4.63
N LEU A 551 29.87 -18.33 4.67
CA LEU A 551 30.55 -17.74 3.53
C LEU A 551 32.04 -18.09 3.50
N THR A 552 32.60 -18.25 2.31
CA THR A 552 34.01 -18.65 2.10
C THR A 552 34.75 -17.69 1.18
N ALA A 553 36.07 -17.58 1.31
CA ALA A 553 36.86 -16.65 0.50
C ALA A 553 37.08 -17.13 -0.95
N SER A 554 37.13 -18.46 -1.16
CA SER A 554 37.52 -19.06 -2.44
C SER A 554 36.55 -18.75 -3.59
N GLN A 555 35.26 -18.56 -3.28
CA GLN A 555 34.22 -18.33 -4.29
C GLN A 555 33.89 -16.84 -4.51
N TYR A 556 34.46 -15.93 -3.71
CA TYR A 556 34.07 -14.52 -3.69
C TYR A 556 34.19 -13.83 -5.05
N ASN A 557 35.37 -13.89 -5.69
CA ASN A 557 35.58 -13.15 -6.95
C ASN A 557 34.64 -13.62 -8.07
N SER A 558 34.38 -14.93 -8.17
CA SER A 558 33.49 -15.49 -9.19
C SER A 558 32.04 -15.07 -8.97
N LEU A 559 31.51 -15.28 -7.76
CA LEU A 559 30.11 -14.98 -7.44
C LEU A 559 29.84 -13.48 -7.41
N ARG A 560 30.83 -12.66 -7.01
CA ARG A 560 30.71 -11.20 -7.09
C ARG A 560 30.65 -10.70 -8.53
N SER A 561 31.39 -11.34 -9.44
CA SER A 561 31.36 -11.00 -10.86
C SER A 561 30.01 -11.34 -11.48
N GLU A 562 29.43 -12.49 -11.12
CA GLU A 562 28.07 -12.88 -11.49
C GLU A 562 27.03 -11.84 -11.04
N TYR A 563 27.10 -11.39 -9.79
CA TYR A 563 26.21 -10.35 -9.28
C TYR A 563 26.35 -9.03 -10.04
N LYS A 564 27.60 -8.59 -10.33
CA LYS A 564 27.84 -7.37 -11.12
C LYS A 564 27.28 -7.47 -12.54
N TYR A 565 27.42 -8.63 -13.16
CA TYR A 565 26.88 -8.88 -14.50
C TYR A 565 25.35 -8.68 -14.52
N LEU A 566 24.62 -9.30 -13.58
CA LEU A 566 23.17 -9.13 -13.47
C LEU A 566 22.76 -7.69 -13.18
N GLN A 567 23.53 -6.95 -12.38
CA GLN A 567 23.26 -5.52 -12.15
C GLN A 567 23.44 -4.67 -13.41
N SER A 568 24.45 -4.98 -14.24
CA SER A 568 24.75 -4.24 -15.47
C SER A 568 23.74 -4.45 -16.59
N MET A 569 22.94 -5.52 -16.54
CA MET A 569 21.88 -5.78 -17.52
C MET A 569 20.72 -4.78 -17.43
N ILE A 570 20.65 -3.98 -16.36
CA ILE A 570 19.52 -3.08 -16.06
C ILE A 570 19.89 -1.60 -16.21
N THR A 571 21.18 -1.25 -16.28
CA THR A 571 21.68 0.15 -16.35
C THR A 571 21.34 0.90 -17.66
N GLY A 572 20.35 0.44 -18.42
CA GLY A 572 19.80 1.12 -19.60
C GLY A 572 18.26 1.19 -19.64
N GLN A 573 17.55 0.82 -18.55
CA GLN A 573 16.08 0.87 -18.44
C GLN A 573 15.66 1.63 -17.17
N SER A 574 14.51 2.33 -17.25
CA SER A 574 14.00 3.28 -16.24
C SER A 574 13.91 2.71 -14.83
N GLU A 575 14.40 3.44 -13.84
CA GLU A 575 14.18 3.18 -12.42
C GLU A 575 12.71 3.48 -12.05
N LYS A 576 12.10 2.64 -11.22
CA LYS A 576 10.76 2.87 -10.65
C LYS A 576 10.85 2.95 -9.13
N GLU A 577 10.13 3.89 -8.56
CA GLU A 577 10.10 4.17 -7.11
C GLU A 577 9.19 3.23 -6.32
#